data_AF-U3TM74-F1
#
_entry.id   AF-U3TM74-F1
#
_cell.length_a   1.000
_cell.length_b   1.000
_cell.length_c   1.000
_cell.angle_alpha   90.00
_cell.angle_beta   90.00
_cell.angle_gamma   90.00
#
_symmetry.space_group_name_H-M   'P 1'
#
loop_
_entity.id
_entity.type
_entity.pdbx_description
1 polymer ?
#
loop_
_entity_poly.entity_id
_entity_poly.type
_entity_poly.pdbx_seq_one_letter_code
_entity_poly.pdbx_strand_id
1 'polypeptide(L)'
;MSSAQELAKFAAEQDNASADIGDVGAAFGPIAVAKGVAQPYKPTHWDQIPTWAKDADGNWMLTYTGIHRFPDRQAAGERRTAQLGRSEKR
;
A
#
# COMPACT_ATOMS: atom_id res chain seq x y z
N MET A 1 3.73 3.27 -7.38
CA MET A 1 5.10 2.95 -6.92
C MET A 1 5.03 1.66 -6.12
N SER A 2 6.12 0.94 -5.96
CA SER A 2 6.21 -0.16 -4.98
C SER A 2 6.55 0.40 -3.60
N SER A 3 6.27 -0.37 -2.55
CA SER A 3 6.63 0.04 -1.17
C SER A 3 8.12 0.36 -1.02
N ALA A 4 9.01 -0.40 -1.69
CA ALA A 4 10.44 -0.11 -1.68
C ALA A 4 10.79 1.23 -2.36
N GLN A 5 10.10 1.57 -3.45
CA GLN A 5 10.28 2.84 -4.14
C GLN A 5 9.80 4.03 -3.29
N GLU A 6 8.71 3.87 -2.54
CA GLU A 6 8.22 4.91 -1.64
C GLU A 6 9.22 5.21 -0.52
N LEU A 7 9.73 4.18 0.16
CA LEU A 7 10.76 4.38 1.19
C LEU A 7 12.04 5.01 0.63
N ALA A 8 12.45 4.63 -0.58
CA ALA A 8 13.60 5.23 -1.25
C ALA A 8 13.36 6.71 -1.58
N LYS A 9 12.14 7.07 -1.97
CA LYS A 9 11.77 8.46 -2.25
C LYS A 9 11.84 9.33 -1.00
N PHE A 10 11.24 8.91 0.11
CA PHE A 10 11.31 9.65 1.37
C PHE A 10 12.75 9.81 1.87
N ALA A 11 13.56 8.75 1.77
CA ALA A 11 14.97 8.81 2.15
C ALA A 11 15.80 9.77 1.28
N ALA A 12 15.44 9.93 0.01
CA ALA A 12 16.16 10.79 -0.94
C ALA A 12 15.74 12.26 -0.84
N GLU A 13 14.45 12.54 -0.63
CA GLU A 13 13.93 13.90 -0.63
C GLU A 13 14.07 14.60 0.73
N GLN A 14 14.05 13.84 1.84
CA GLN A 14 14.21 14.36 3.21
C GLN A 14 13.40 15.64 3.45
N ASP A 15 14.07 16.75 3.79
CA ASP A 15 13.43 18.04 4.08
C ASP A 15 12.81 18.72 2.86
N ASN A 16 13.18 18.30 1.64
CA ASN A 16 12.60 18.79 0.38
C ASN A 16 11.60 17.76 -0.20
N ALA A 17 10.81 17.15 0.69
CA ALA A 17 9.83 16.13 0.34
C ALA A 17 8.71 16.69 -0.55
N SER A 18 8.41 15.94 -1.61
CA SER A 18 7.24 16.16 -2.47
C SER A 18 6.00 15.37 -2.02
N ALA A 19 6.13 14.57 -0.96
CA ALA A 19 5.06 13.79 -0.37
C ALA A 19 5.19 13.76 1.16
N ASP A 20 4.07 13.79 1.86
CA ASP A 20 4.01 13.78 3.32
C ASP A 20 3.61 12.41 3.90
N ILE A 21 2.91 11.58 3.12
CA ILE A 21 2.38 10.28 3.52
C ILE A 21 2.56 9.23 2.42
N GLY A 22 2.86 7.99 2.81
CA GLY A 22 2.96 6.83 1.91
C GLY A 22 2.15 5.64 2.41
N ASP A 23 1.84 4.69 1.53
CA ASP A 23 1.13 3.46 1.86
C ASP A 23 2.01 2.27 1.45
N VAL A 24 2.52 1.56 2.46
CA VAL A 24 3.45 0.46 2.29
C VAL A 24 2.89 -0.84 2.87
N GLY A 25 3.23 -1.97 2.26
CA GLY A 25 2.85 -3.26 2.81
C GLY A 25 3.39 -3.46 4.23
N ALA A 26 2.69 -4.21 5.07
CA ALA A 26 3.00 -4.37 6.50
C ALA A 26 4.47 -4.76 6.79
N ALA A 27 5.10 -5.56 5.93
CA ALA A 27 6.51 -5.96 6.07
C ALA A 27 7.51 -4.78 5.95
N PHE A 28 7.10 -3.65 5.37
CA PHE A 28 7.93 -2.47 5.15
C PHE A 28 7.84 -1.45 6.29
N GLY A 29 6.87 -1.56 7.20
CA GLY A 29 6.76 -0.67 8.37
C GLY A 29 8.04 -0.64 9.23
N PRO A 30 8.56 -1.79 9.69
CA PRO A 30 9.82 -1.84 10.44
C PRO A 30 11.04 -1.32 9.64
N ILE A 31 11.03 -1.48 8.32
CA ILE A 31 12.09 -0.99 7.44
C ILE A 31 12.07 0.54 7.37
N ALA A 32 10.89 1.15 7.31
CA ALA A 32 10.72 2.60 7.34
C ALA A 32 11.27 3.19 8.66
N VAL A 33 10.96 2.55 9.79
CA VAL A 33 11.49 2.92 11.11
C VAL A 33 13.01 2.81 11.16
N ALA A 34 13.57 1.67 10.71
CA ALA A 34 15.02 1.46 10.70
C ALA A 34 15.77 2.45 9.79
N LYS A 35 15.12 2.97 8.74
CA LYS A 35 15.66 3.99 7.84
C LYS A 35 15.47 5.42 8.35
N GLY A 36 14.73 5.62 9.45
CA GLY A 36 14.43 6.95 9.98
C GLY A 36 13.51 7.78 9.09
N VAL A 37 12.71 7.14 8.23
CA VAL A 37 11.78 7.81 7.30
C VAL A 37 10.31 7.72 7.76
N ALA A 38 10.09 7.28 9.00
CA ALA A 38 8.77 7.24 9.63
C ALA A 38 8.77 8.14 10.86
N GLN A 39 7.68 8.90 11.03
CA GLN A 39 7.42 9.72 12.20
C GLN A 39 6.26 9.11 12.99
N PRO A 40 6.34 9.03 14.33
CA PRO A 40 5.26 8.47 15.13
C PRO A 40 4.03 9.37 15.14
N TYR A 41 2.87 8.78 14.87
CA TYR A 41 1.56 9.40 15.00
C TYR A 41 0.52 8.37 15.45
N LYS A 42 -0.07 8.60 16.62
CA LYS A 42 -1.16 7.78 17.16
C LYS A 42 -2.50 8.50 16.93
N PRO A 43 -3.35 8.06 15.99
CA PRO A 43 -4.67 8.64 15.78
C PRO A 43 -5.60 8.48 16.99
N THR A 44 -6.71 9.22 16.99
CA THR A 44 -7.73 9.20 18.06
C THR A 44 -8.29 7.81 18.38
N HIS A 45 -8.30 6.90 17.41
CA HIS A 45 -8.78 5.52 17.56
C HIS A 45 -7.64 4.50 17.72
N TRP A 46 -6.45 4.92 18.13
CA TRP A 46 -5.26 4.07 18.25
C TRP A 46 -5.52 2.79 19.04
N ASP A 47 -6.28 2.88 20.13
CA ASP A 47 -6.56 1.75 21.02
C ASP A 47 -7.51 0.72 20.40
N GLN A 48 -8.23 1.07 19.33
CA GLN A 48 -9.10 0.16 18.60
C GLN A 48 -8.33 -0.71 17.59
N ILE A 49 -7.10 -0.31 17.22
CA ILE A 49 -6.28 -1.06 16.27
C ILE A 49 -5.66 -2.27 16.99
N PRO A 50 -5.80 -3.50 16.48
CA PRO A 50 -5.20 -4.69 17.06
C PRO A 50 -3.69 -4.57 17.21
N THR A 51 -3.12 -5.15 18.26
CA THR A 51 -1.68 -5.08 18.55
C THR A 51 -0.81 -5.71 17.45
N TRP A 52 -1.30 -6.74 16.77
CA TRP A 52 -0.60 -7.36 15.64
C TRP A 52 -0.56 -6.46 14.40
N ALA A 53 -1.40 -5.42 14.35
CA ALA A 53 -1.63 -4.59 13.18
C ALA A 53 -1.02 -3.19 13.29
N LYS A 54 -0.16 -2.95 14.29
CA LYS A 54 0.48 -1.66 14.55
C LYS A 54 1.81 -1.86 15.28
N ASP A 55 2.67 -0.86 15.27
CA ASP A 55 3.81 -0.82 16.18
C ASP A 55 3.42 -0.27 17.56
N ALA A 56 4.33 -0.35 18.53
CA ALA A 56 4.08 0.18 19.87
C ALA A 56 4.13 1.72 19.93
N ASP A 57 4.96 2.32 19.07
CA ASP A 57 5.36 3.73 19.16
C ASP A 57 4.54 4.64 18.25
N GLY A 58 3.74 4.10 17.32
CA GLY A 58 2.89 4.87 16.42
C GLY A 58 3.54 5.19 15.07
N ASN A 59 4.67 4.58 14.72
CA ASN A 59 5.32 4.83 13.44
C ASN A 59 4.58 4.20 12.26
N TRP A 60 3.81 3.12 12.48
CA TRP A 60 3.00 2.52 11.43
C TRP A 60 1.79 1.75 11.99
N MET A 61 0.75 1.66 11.17
CA MET A 61 -0.44 0.85 11.44
C MET A 61 -1.06 0.36 10.13
N LEU A 62 -1.74 -0.78 10.16
CA LEU A 62 -2.55 -1.23 9.03
C LEU A 62 -3.90 -0.51 9.07
N THR A 63 -4.28 0.05 7.93
CA THR A 63 -5.62 0.65 7.72
C THR A 63 -6.59 -0.31 7.05
N TYR A 64 -6.09 -1.35 6.37
CA TYR A 64 -6.87 -2.40 5.73
C TYR A 64 -6.10 -3.72 5.61
N THR A 65 -6.83 -4.82 5.39
CA THR A 65 -6.28 -6.14 5.06
C THR A 65 -6.87 -6.65 3.75
N GLY A 66 -6.07 -7.38 2.98
CA GLY A 66 -6.53 -8.02 1.75
C GLY A 66 -5.93 -9.41 1.58
N ILE A 67 -6.53 -10.19 0.69
CA ILE A 67 -6.03 -11.50 0.27
C ILE A 67 -5.72 -11.41 -1.21
N HIS A 68 -4.55 -11.89 -1.60
CA HIS A 68 -4.20 -11.97 -3.02
C HIS A 68 -5.13 -12.98 -3.72
N ARG A 69 -5.84 -12.55 -4.76
CA ARG A 69 -6.74 -13.39 -5.54
C ARG A 69 -6.25 -13.50 -6.97
N PHE A 70 -6.18 -14.72 -7.49
CA PHE A 70 -5.96 -14.96 -8.91
C PHE A 70 -7.24 -14.65 -9.70
N PRO A 71 -7.12 -14.05 -10.90
CA PRO A 71 -8.28 -13.87 -11.77
C PRO A 71 -8.85 -15.23 -12.16
N ASP A 72 -10.18 -15.34 -12.15
CA ASP A 72 -10.87 -16.51 -12.68
C ASP A 72 -10.73 -16.54 -14.21
N ARG A 73 -10.49 -17.73 -14.78
CA ARG A 73 -10.40 -17.96 -16.22
C ARG A 73 -11.68 -17.54 -16.94
N GLN A 74 -12.84 -17.61 -16.27
CA GLN A 74 -14.13 -17.19 -16.82
C GLN A 74 -14.17 -15.68 -17.10
N ALA A 75 -13.68 -14.86 -16.17
CA ALA A 75 -13.60 -13.40 -16.34
C ALA A 75 -12.55 -12.97 -17.39
N ALA A 76 -11.50 -13.77 -17.58
CA ALA A 76 -10.52 -13.54 -18.65
C ALA A 76 -11.09 -13.88 -20.04
N GLY A 77 -11.93 -14.92 -20.14
CA GLY A 77 -12.66 -15.28 -21.35
C GLY A 77 -13.66 -14.20 -21.78
N GLU A 78 -14.47 -13.70 -20.85
CA GLU A 78 -15.48 -12.67 -21.09
C GLU A 78 -14.91 -11.34 -21.58
N ARG A 79 -13.73 -10.94 -21.08
CA ARG A 79 -13.02 -9.75 -21.60
C ARG A 79 -12.58 -9.92 -23.05
N ARG A 80 -12.23 -11.14 -23.48
CA ARG A 80 -11.82 -11.43 -24.86
C ARG A 80 -13.01 -11.36 -25.82
N THR A 81 -14.16 -11.93 -25.44
CA THR A 81 -15.40 -11.87 -26.24
C THR A 81 -15.96 -10.45 -26.35
N ALA A 82 -15.93 -9.66 -25.26
CA ALA A 82 -16.39 -8.28 -25.28
C ALA A 82 -15.51 -7.34 -26.16
N GLN A 83 -14.21 -7.62 -26.27
CA GLN A 83 -13.30 -6.84 -27.11
C GLN A 83 -13.45 -7.19 -28.60
N LEU A 84 -13.72 -8.46 -28.94
CA LEU A 84 -14.00 -8.91 -30.30
C LEU A 84 -15.37 -8.41 -30.80
N GLY A 85 -16.40 -8.43 -29.95
CA GLY A 85 -17.72 -7.90 -30.31
C GLY A 85 -17.76 -6.38 -30.55
N ARG A 86 -16.74 -5.63 -30.08
CA ARG A 86 -16.57 -4.20 -30.37
C ARG A 86 -15.81 -3.93 -31.67
N SER A 87 -14.95 -4.84 -32.12
CA SER A 87 -14.26 -4.70 -33.41
C SER A 87 -15.14 -5.05 -34.61
N GLU A 88 -16.12 -5.93 -34.42
CA GLU A 88 -17.07 -6.32 -35.49
C GLU A 88 -18.22 -5.31 -35.71
N LYS A 89 -18.33 -4.28 -34.87
CA LYS A 89 -19.32 -3.19 -35.00
C LYS A 89 -18.72 -1.88 -35.58
N ARG A 90 -17.57 -1.94 -36.25
CA ARG A 90 -17.00 -0.83 -37.03
C ARG A 90 -16.98 -1.16 -38.51
#